data_AF-A0A7C2JXH9-F1
#
_entry.id   AF-A0A7C2JXH9-F1
#
_cell.length_a   1.000
_cell.length_b   1.000
_cell.length_c   1.000
_cell.angle_alpha   90.00
_cell.angle_beta   90.00
_cell.angle_gamma   90.00
#
_symmetry.space_group_name_H-M   'P 1'
#
loop_
_entity.id
_entity.type
_entity.pdbx_description
1 polymer ?
#
loop_
_entity_poly.entity_id
_entity_poly.type
_entity_poly.pdbx_seq_one_letter_code
_entity_poly.pdbx_strand_id
1 'polypeptide(L)'
;MSGSELPTRNGYGTIEIRCPFQLGLRPAYVSLAFIKEISARGPGKAREFAEIVVPALKTPVAIFQGLRWDHPEIDEDDWFCYVAKPQFAYDYKRHQRRSAWADQVLTIFVTSEWVVYNWCWTKCAPEDSKLPINFQTRFANRKL
;
A
#
# COMPACT_ATOMS: atom_id res chain seq x y z
N MET A 1 -31.98 1.40 -6.86
CA MET A 1 -30.56 1.06 -7.08
C MET A 1 -29.87 2.34 -7.53
N SER A 2 -29.25 3.08 -6.61
CA SER A 2 -28.59 4.35 -6.93
C SER A 2 -27.15 4.03 -7.31
N GLY A 3 -26.81 4.19 -8.58
CA GLY A 3 -25.43 4.18 -9.04
C GLY A 3 -24.77 5.45 -8.54
N SER A 4 -23.98 5.34 -7.47
CA SER A 4 -23.11 6.42 -7.05
C SER A 4 -21.96 6.51 -8.06
N GLU A 5 -22.04 7.45 -9.01
CA GLU A 5 -20.84 7.95 -9.66
C GLU A 5 -19.89 8.41 -8.56
N LEU A 6 -18.75 7.74 -8.48
CA LEU A 6 -17.73 8.10 -7.52
C LEU A 6 -17.20 9.48 -7.89
N PRO A 7 -17.10 10.42 -6.94
CA PRO A 7 -16.61 11.75 -7.23
C PRO A 7 -15.21 11.64 -7.85
N THR A 8 -15.05 12.15 -9.06
CA THR A 8 -13.75 12.32 -9.68
C THR A 8 -13.00 13.40 -8.92
N ARG A 9 -11.95 13.00 -8.19
CA ARG A 9 -11.06 13.96 -7.52
C ARG A 9 -10.13 14.55 -8.57
N ASN A 10 -10.36 15.80 -8.98
CA ASN A 10 -9.51 16.50 -9.95
C ASN A 10 -8.03 16.36 -9.58
N GLY A 11 -7.20 15.92 -10.53
CA GLY A 11 -5.78 15.66 -10.28
C GLY A 11 -5.45 14.27 -9.74
N TYR A 12 -6.40 13.33 -9.70
CA TYR A 12 -6.18 11.95 -9.26
C TYR A 12 -6.62 10.94 -10.34
N GLY A 13 -5.88 9.84 -10.43
CA GLY A 13 -6.33 8.61 -11.09
C GLY A 13 -7.05 7.69 -10.10
N THR A 14 -7.82 6.74 -10.64
CA THR A 14 -8.59 5.77 -9.86
C THR A 14 -8.00 4.36 -10.04
N ILE A 15 -7.85 3.63 -8.95
CA ILE A 15 -7.51 2.21 -8.94
C ILE A 15 -8.50 1.43 -8.05
N GLU A 16 -8.50 0.11 -8.16
CA GLU A 16 -9.26 -0.75 -7.27
C GLU A 16 -8.37 -1.38 -6.21
N ILE A 17 -8.86 -1.44 -4.97
CA ILE A 17 -8.17 -2.03 -3.82
C ILE A 17 -9.13 -2.94 -3.03
N ARG A 18 -8.60 -3.90 -2.27
CA ARG A 18 -9.38 -4.75 -1.36
C ARG A 18 -10.07 -3.88 -0.30
N CYS A 19 -11.38 -3.99 -0.14
CA CYS A 19 -12.08 -3.25 0.90
C CYS A 19 -11.73 -3.83 2.29
N PRO A 20 -11.32 -3.00 3.28
CA PRO A 20 -10.98 -3.48 4.62
C PRO A 20 -12.22 -3.82 5.47
N PHE A 21 -13.43 -3.47 5.02
CA PHE A 21 -14.65 -3.61 5.81
C PHE A 21 -15.60 -4.70 5.30
N GLN A 22 -15.41 -5.17 4.07
CA GLN A 22 -16.30 -6.15 3.44
C GLN A 22 -15.56 -6.93 2.37
N LEU A 23 -16.13 -8.07 1.99
CA LEU A 23 -15.66 -8.82 0.84
C LEU A 23 -15.89 -8.01 -0.44
N GLY A 24 -14.80 -7.71 -1.16
CA GLY A 24 -14.87 -7.08 -2.47
C GLY A 24 -13.73 -6.11 -2.72
N LEU A 25 -13.77 -5.48 -3.90
CA LEU A 25 -12.89 -4.37 -4.25
C LEU A 25 -13.65 -3.06 -4.09
N ARG A 26 -12.91 -1.98 -3.84
CA ARG A 26 -13.43 -0.62 -3.85
C ARG A 26 -12.48 0.31 -4.61
N PRO A 27 -12.98 1.43 -5.13
CA PRO A 27 -12.16 2.50 -5.66
C PRO A 27 -11.26 3.13 -4.59
N ALA A 28 -10.06 3.49 -5.02
CA ALA A 28 -9.09 4.32 -4.32
C ALA A 28 -8.44 5.28 -5.30
N TYR A 29 -7.83 6.33 -4.79
CA TYR A 29 -7.29 7.43 -5.56
C TYR A 29 -5.76 7.45 -5.50
N VAL A 30 -5.14 7.88 -6.59
CA VAL A 30 -3.70 8.08 -6.68
C VAL A 30 -3.46 9.46 -7.27
N SER A 31 -2.70 10.31 -6.58
CA SER A 31 -2.41 11.65 -7.07
C SER A 31 -1.62 11.59 -8.38
N LEU A 32 -2.06 12.30 -9.41
CA LEU A 32 -1.32 12.41 -10.67
C LEU A 32 0.02 13.12 -10.47
N ALA A 33 0.10 14.05 -9.51
CA ALA A 33 1.36 14.68 -9.13
C ALA A 33 2.32 13.67 -8.48
N PHE A 34 1.80 12.80 -7.61
CA PHE A 34 2.58 11.71 -7.01
C PHE A 34 3.06 10.72 -8.08
N ILE A 35 2.22 10.33 -9.04
CA ILE A 35 2.63 9.48 -10.18
C ILE A 35 3.75 10.14 -11.00
N LYS A 36 3.65 11.45 -11.28
CA LYS A 36 4.72 12.20 -11.96
C LYS A 36 6.02 12.19 -11.14
N GLU A 37 5.94 12.40 -9.83
CA GLU A 37 7.09 12.36 -8.93
C GLU A 37 7.77 10.98 -8.92
N ILE A 38 6.98 9.91 -8.79
CA ILE A 38 7.46 8.52 -8.88
C ILE A 38 8.16 8.27 -10.22
N SER A 39 7.58 8.77 -11.31
CA SER A 39 8.15 8.60 -12.66
C SER A 39 9.45 9.37 -12.83
N ALA A 40 9.57 10.55 -12.22
CA ALA A 40 10.80 11.34 -12.21
C ALA A 40 11.95 10.69 -11.42
N ARG A 41 11.64 9.87 -10.41
CA ARG A 41 12.63 9.09 -9.64
C ARG A 41 13.19 7.88 -10.41
N GLY A 42 12.70 7.63 -11.63
CA GLY A 42 13.22 6.63 -12.55
C GLY A 42 12.24 5.49 -12.86
N PRO A 43 12.45 4.76 -13.97
CA PRO A 43 11.49 3.79 -14.50
C PRO A 43 11.22 2.62 -13.54
N GLY A 44 12.17 2.29 -12.67
CA GLY A 44 11.99 1.22 -11.68
C GLY A 44 10.86 1.48 -10.67
N LYS A 45 10.68 2.72 -10.21
CA LYS A 45 9.66 3.04 -9.20
C LYS A 45 8.26 3.11 -9.82
N ALA A 46 8.15 3.62 -11.05
CA ALA A 46 6.91 3.58 -11.83
C ALA A 46 6.48 2.14 -12.14
N ARG A 47 7.42 1.27 -12.53
CA ARG A 47 7.13 -0.17 -12.73
C ARG A 47 6.76 -0.89 -11.45
N GLU A 48 7.46 -0.63 -10.34
CA GLU A 48 7.08 -1.17 -9.03
C GLU A 48 5.64 -0.78 -8.66
N PHE A 49 5.27 0.47 -8.90
CA PHE A 49 3.90 0.92 -8.66
C PHE A 49 2.88 0.15 -9.51
N ALA A 50 3.07 0.12 -10.82
CA ALA A 50 2.10 -0.49 -11.75
C ALA A 50 2.03 -2.02 -11.62
N GLU A 51 3.16 -2.69 -11.46
CA GLU A 51 3.26 -4.16 -11.54
C GLU A 51 3.26 -4.86 -10.18
N ILE A 52 3.52 -4.13 -9.09
CA ILE A 52 3.62 -4.71 -7.75
C ILE A 52 2.61 -4.07 -6.80
N VAL A 53 2.62 -2.74 -6.64
CA VAL A 53 1.76 -2.04 -5.66
C VAL A 53 0.29 -2.19 -6.02
N VAL A 54 -0.10 -1.92 -7.27
CA VAL A 54 -1.51 -2.01 -7.69
C VAL A 54 -2.05 -3.45 -7.53
N PRO A 55 -1.37 -4.52 -7.99
CA PRO A 55 -1.81 -5.88 -7.70
C PRO A 55 -1.85 -6.21 -6.21
N ALA A 56 -0.84 -5.78 -5.44
CA ALA A 56 -0.78 -6.01 -3.98
C ALA A 56 -1.98 -5.42 -3.23
N LEU A 57 -2.48 -4.27 -3.67
CA LEU A 57 -3.68 -3.66 -3.09
C LEU A 57 -4.96 -4.47 -3.35
N LYS A 58 -5.04 -5.24 -4.43
CA LYS A 58 -6.22 -6.09 -4.75
C LYS A 58 -6.24 -7.40 -3.96
N THR A 59 -5.05 -7.94 -3.67
CA THR A 59 -4.86 -9.23 -2.99
C THR A 59 -3.82 -9.12 -1.86
N PRO A 60 -4.08 -8.31 -0.82
CA PRO A 60 -3.18 -8.22 0.33
C PRO A 60 -3.19 -9.52 1.14
N VAL A 61 -2.10 -9.79 1.85
CA VAL A 61 -2.02 -10.89 2.83
C VAL A 61 -2.60 -10.49 4.18
N ALA A 62 -2.55 -9.20 4.51
CA ALA A 62 -3.15 -8.63 5.70
C ALA A 62 -3.51 -7.17 5.46
N ILE A 63 -4.52 -6.68 6.18
CA ILE A 63 -4.86 -5.26 6.22
C ILE A 63 -4.96 -4.82 7.67
N PHE A 64 -4.30 -3.73 8.01
CA PHE A 64 -4.33 -3.11 9.33
C PHE A 64 -4.96 -1.71 9.26
N GLN A 65 -5.54 -1.26 10.38
CA GLN A 65 -6.03 0.11 10.58
C GLN A 65 -5.35 0.75 11.79
N GLY A 66 -5.12 2.05 11.72
CA GLY A 66 -4.62 2.89 12.81
C GLY A 66 -3.12 2.76 12.96
N LEU A 67 -2.38 3.55 12.19
CA LEU A 67 -0.91 3.54 12.20
C LEU A 67 -0.42 4.24 13.47
N ARG A 68 0.27 3.48 14.33
CA ARG A 68 0.96 3.98 15.52
C ARG A 68 2.45 4.01 15.22
N TRP A 69 2.96 5.19 14.88
CA TRP A 69 4.39 5.42 14.73
C TRP A 69 4.91 6.07 16.00
N ASP A 70 6.16 5.81 16.38
CA ASP A 70 6.81 6.45 17.56
C ASP A 70 6.93 7.99 17.45
N HIS A 71 6.41 8.59 16.38
CA HIS A 71 6.26 10.03 16.21
C HIS A 71 4.81 10.44 16.47
N PRO A 72 4.53 11.11 17.61
CA PRO A 72 3.16 11.43 18.07
C PRO A 72 2.39 12.39 17.16
N GLU A 73 3.02 12.92 16.10
CA GLU A 73 2.38 13.81 15.13
C GLU A 73 1.75 13.06 13.94
N ILE A 74 1.90 11.73 13.87
CA ILE A 74 1.30 10.86 12.84
C ILE A 74 0.61 9.68 13.54
N ASP A 75 -0.26 9.96 14.50
CA ASP A 75 -1.30 9.01 14.95
C ASP A 75 -2.47 9.11 13.96
N GLU A 76 -2.34 8.39 12.86
CA GLU A 76 -3.36 8.35 11.81
C GLU A 76 -4.27 7.15 12.06
N ASP A 77 -5.15 7.31 13.07
CA ASP A 77 -6.05 6.28 13.59
C ASP A 77 -6.91 5.62 12.51
N ASP A 78 -7.20 6.35 11.43
CA ASP A 78 -8.08 5.89 10.37
C ASP A 78 -7.38 5.46 9.08
N TRP A 79 -6.04 5.51 9.04
CA TRP A 79 -5.31 5.03 7.87
C TRP A 79 -5.23 3.52 7.83
N PHE A 80 -5.13 2.99 6.62
CA PHE A 80 -4.97 1.57 6.37
C PHE A 80 -3.54 1.26 5.93
N CYS A 81 -3.01 0.16 6.44
CA CYS A 81 -1.78 -0.45 5.94
C CYS A 81 -2.12 -1.79 5.28
N TYR A 82 -1.94 -1.85 3.97
CA TYR A 82 -2.03 -3.06 3.17
C TYR A 82 -0.68 -3.74 3.15
N VAL A 83 -0.65 -5.02 3.49
CA VAL A 83 0.56 -5.84 3.49
C VAL A 83 0.47 -6.85 2.37
N ALA A 84 1.55 -7.00 1.61
CA ALA A 84 1.68 -8.04 0.60
C ALA A 84 3.07 -8.68 0.63
N LYS A 85 3.15 -9.91 0.12
CA LYS A 85 4.42 -10.62 -0.09
C LYS A 85 4.57 -11.01 -1.56
N PRO A 86 4.87 -10.04 -2.44
CA PRO A 86 5.02 -10.31 -3.86
C PRO A 86 6.27 -11.15 -4.14
N GLN A 87 6.27 -11.89 -5.25
CA GLN A 87 7.39 -12.78 -5.62
C GLN A 87 8.61 -12.02 -6.17
N PHE A 88 8.41 -10.78 -6.61
CA PHE A 88 9.44 -9.97 -7.25
C PHE A 88 9.42 -8.53 -6.73
N ALA A 89 10.52 -7.84 -6.93
CA ALA A 89 10.75 -6.44 -6.63
C ALA A 89 11.49 -5.77 -7.80
N TYR A 90 11.61 -4.45 -7.76
CA TYR A 90 12.45 -3.70 -8.70
C TYR A 90 13.69 -3.17 -8.00
N ASP A 91 14.87 -3.43 -8.58
CA ASP A 91 16.10 -2.75 -8.20
C ASP A 91 16.06 -1.32 -8.75
N TYR A 92 15.97 -0.34 -7.84
CA TYR A 92 15.86 1.07 -8.22
C TYR A 92 17.14 1.62 -8.86
N LYS A 93 18.32 1.03 -8.55
CA LYS A 93 19.60 1.45 -9.12
C LYS A 93 19.82 0.87 -10.52
N ARG A 94 19.40 -0.38 -10.74
CA ARG A 94 19.59 -1.09 -12.01
C ARG A 94 18.38 -1.07 -12.93
N HIS A 95 17.24 -0.58 -12.44
CA HIS A 95 15.93 -0.59 -13.13
C HIS A 95 15.50 -1.98 -13.62
N GLN A 96 15.95 -3.03 -12.94
CA GLN A 96 15.70 -4.42 -13.31
C GLN A 96 14.82 -5.11 -12.28
N ARG A 97 14.02 -6.06 -12.77
CA ARG A 97 13.25 -6.97 -11.92
C ARG A 97 14.21 -7.91 -11.21
N ARG A 98 13.93 -8.18 -9.94
CA ARG A 98 14.65 -9.13 -9.08
C ARG A 98 13.67 -9.94 -8.25
N SER A 99 14.14 -11.02 -7.63
CA SER A 99 13.38 -11.67 -6.57
C SER A 99 13.13 -10.68 -5.42
N ALA A 100 11.94 -10.75 -4.84
CA ALA A 100 11.59 -9.99 -3.64
C ALA A 100 12.53 -10.36 -2.48
N TRP A 101 12.73 -9.43 -1.56
CA TRP A 101 13.53 -9.67 -0.36
C TRP A 101 12.82 -10.68 0.54
N ALA A 102 13.50 -11.80 0.86
CA ALA A 102 12.89 -12.90 1.60
C ALA A 102 12.43 -12.49 3.01
N ASP A 103 13.20 -11.59 3.64
CA ASP A 103 13.00 -11.05 4.98
C ASP A 103 12.15 -9.77 4.99
N GLN A 104 11.49 -9.41 3.88
CA GLN A 104 10.66 -8.20 3.82
C GLN A 104 9.26 -8.48 3.25
N VAL A 105 8.34 -7.61 3.66
CA VAL A 105 6.99 -7.48 3.12
C VAL A 105 6.83 -6.09 2.51
N LEU A 106 5.97 -5.98 1.52
CA LEU A 106 5.55 -4.71 0.95
C LEU A 106 4.42 -4.14 1.82
N THR A 107 4.63 -2.95 2.39
CA THR A 107 3.61 -2.20 3.13
C THR A 107 3.18 -0.99 2.33
N ILE A 108 1.88 -0.81 2.14
CA ILE A 108 1.27 0.25 1.35
C ILE A 108 0.26 1.00 2.23
N PHE A 109 0.43 2.31 2.35
CA PHE A 109 -0.38 3.17 3.20
C PHE A 109 -1.47 3.84 2.38
N VAL A 110 -2.71 3.71 2.85
CA VAL A 110 -3.91 4.29 2.24
C VAL A 110 -4.60 5.14 3.30
N THR A 111 -4.85 6.41 2.97
CA THR A 111 -5.53 7.34 3.90
C THR A 111 -7.00 6.94 4.11
N SER A 112 -7.64 7.52 5.13
CA SER A 112 -9.08 7.36 5.37
C SER A 112 -9.96 7.85 4.20
N GLU A 113 -9.43 8.77 3.38
CA GLU A 113 -10.03 9.25 2.13
C GLU A 113 -9.78 8.34 0.92
N TRP A 114 -9.23 7.14 1.14
CA TRP A 114 -8.89 6.16 0.10
C TRP A 114 -7.82 6.64 -0.87
N VAL A 115 -6.88 7.48 -0.43
CA VAL A 115 -5.74 7.90 -1.25
C VAL A 115 -4.55 7.00 -0.96
N VAL A 116 -3.97 6.38 -2.00
CA VAL A 116 -2.68 5.68 -1.87
C VAL A 116 -1.60 6.73 -1.62
N TYR A 117 -1.09 6.75 -0.39
CA TYR A 117 -0.17 7.77 0.08
C TYR A 117 1.28 7.41 -0.20
N ASN A 118 1.72 6.21 0.22
CA ASN A 118 3.10 5.77 0.09
C ASN A 118 3.22 4.25 0.17
N TRP A 119 4.36 3.69 -0.22
CA TRP A 119 4.71 2.30 0.03
C TRP A 119 6.21 2.12 0.29
N CYS A 120 6.53 1.11 1.08
CA CYS A 120 7.90 0.72 1.36
C CYS A 120 8.00 -0.78 1.63
N TRP A 121 9.23 -1.28 1.54
CA TRP A 121 9.54 -2.64 1.97
C TRP A 121 9.97 -2.60 3.44
N THR A 122 9.26 -3.38 4.27
CA THR A 122 9.45 -3.46 5.72
C THR A 122 9.94 -4.85 6.08
N LYS A 123 10.86 -4.96 7.06
CA LYS A 123 11.28 -6.27 7.59
C LYS A 123 10.09 -7.09 8.10
N CYS A 124 10.16 -8.40 7.92
CA CYS A 124 9.16 -9.32 8.45
C CYS A 124 9.25 -9.43 9.98
N ALA A 125 8.14 -9.78 10.61
CA ALA A 125 8.13 -10.24 11.99
C ALA A 125 8.83 -11.63 12.09
N PRO A 126 9.66 -11.88 13.11
CA PRO A 126 10.28 -13.20 13.33
C PRO A 126 9.27 -14.35 13.45
N GLU A 127 8.12 -14.07 14.05
CA GLU A 127 7.04 -15.04 14.31
C GLU A 127 6.12 -15.28 13.10
N ASP A 128 6.03 -14.33 12.16
CA ASP A 128 5.27 -14.49 10.93
C ASP A 128 5.92 -13.72 9.78
N SER A 129 6.54 -14.47 8.86
CA SER A 129 7.21 -13.91 7.69
C SER A 129 6.28 -13.17 6.72
N LYS A 130 4.95 -13.23 6.89
CA LYS A 130 3.97 -12.53 6.04
C LYS A 130 3.56 -11.17 6.61
N LEU A 131 3.97 -10.84 7.83
CA LEU A 131 3.59 -9.62 8.52
C LEU A 131 4.81 -8.72 8.74
N PRO A 132 4.64 -7.38 8.78
CA PRO A 132 5.73 -6.48 9.09
C PRO A 132 6.15 -6.65 10.56
N ILE A 133 7.41 -6.37 10.85
CA ILE A 133 7.91 -6.32 12.21
C ILE A 133 7.07 -5.36 13.07
N ASN A 134 6.87 -5.71 14.34
CA ASN A 134 6.08 -4.95 15.31
C ASN A 134 4.61 -4.74 14.92
N PHE A 135 4.02 -5.56 14.04
CA PHE A 135 2.61 -5.39 13.62
C PHE A 135 1.61 -5.36 14.79
N GLN A 136 1.94 -6.01 15.92
CA GLN A 136 1.11 -6.07 17.11
C GLN A 136 0.96 -4.73 17.82
N THR A 137 1.98 -3.88 17.75
CA THR A 137 2.02 -2.57 18.44
C THR A 137 1.93 -1.40 17.47
N ARG A 138 2.38 -1.60 16.22
CA ARG A 138 2.37 -0.60 15.14
C ARG A 138 0.96 -0.30 14.62
N PHE A 139 -0.01 -1.18 14.85
CA PHE A 139 -1.36 -1.01 14.35
C PHE A 139 -2.41 -1.16 15.45
N ALA A 140 -3.45 -0.34 15.39
CA ALA A 140 -4.55 -0.43 16.35
C ALA A 140 -5.40 -1.70 16.13
N ASN A 141 -5.69 -2.04 14.87
CA ASN A 141 -6.59 -3.15 14.56
C ASN A 141 -6.16 -3.90 13.30
N ARG A 142 -6.41 -5.21 13.27
CA ARG A 142 -6.35 -6.03 12.06
C ARG A 142 -7.74 -6.19 11.43
N LYS A 143 -7.82 -6.02 10.12
CA LYS A 143 -9.07 -6.08 9.32
C LYS A 143 -9.14 -7.32 8.44
N LEU A 144 -7.98 -7.83 8.01
CA LEU A 144 -7.79 -9.07 7.23
C LEU A 144 -6.46 -9.71 7.66
#